data_AF-A0A7V9FRR6-F1
#
_entry.id   AF-A0A7V9FRR6-F1
#
_cell.length_a   1.000
_cell.length_b   1.000
_cell.length_c   1.000
_cell.angle_alpha   90.00
_cell.angle_beta   90.00
_cell.angle_gamma   90.00
#
_symmetry.space_group_name_H-M   'P 1'
#
loop_
_entity.id
_entity.type
_entity.pdbx_description
1 polymer ?
#
loop_
_entity_poly.entity_id
_entity_poly.type
_entity_poly.pdbx_seq_one_letter_code
_entity_poly.pdbx_strand_id
1 'polypeptide(L)'
;MTDLVVGLGSSRGVRAAAVWSALRSAVPDLGAITAFGTIDRRRDEPGLLAVIRDHGAPLHCYPAAELDAVDVPHPSEPVRGHVGTRSVAEAAALLAARDLGGGSLIVPKLRGEHVTVAVAALHPLSISSACTACGACLRTCPEHALRPAPLRPVVIATRCTSCGECVEICPTDAVTLRD
;
A
#
# COMPACT_ATOMS: atom_id res chain seq x y z
N MET A 1 10.31 -2.28 13.09
CA MET A 1 10.94 -2.26 11.74
C MET A 1 9.83 -1.79 10.82
N THR A 2 10.02 -0.79 9.95
CA THR A 2 8.86 -0.28 9.18
C THR A 2 8.53 -1.24 8.05
N ASP A 3 7.39 -1.92 8.13
CA ASP A 3 6.85 -2.74 7.05
C ASP A 3 6.45 -1.88 5.85
N LEU A 4 7.11 -2.10 4.71
CA LEU A 4 6.91 -1.31 3.51
C LEU A 4 6.15 -2.09 2.43
N VAL A 5 5.24 -1.39 1.77
CA VAL A 5 4.57 -1.86 0.56
C VAL A 5 4.98 -0.97 -0.60
N VAL A 6 5.42 -1.59 -1.70
CA VAL A 6 5.90 -0.85 -2.88
C VAL A 6 4.96 -1.03 -4.05
N GLY A 7 4.41 0.08 -4.55
CA GLY A 7 3.66 0.12 -5.79
C GLY A 7 4.56 0.41 -7.00
N LEU A 8 4.34 -0.32 -8.08
CA LEU A 8 5.16 -0.29 -9.28
C LEU A 8 4.29 -0.01 -10.52
N GLY A 9 4.67 1.00 -11.29
CA GLY A 9 4.21 1.21 -12.66
C GLY A 9 5.38 1.15 -13.63
N SER A 10 5.23 0.52 -14.80
CA SER A 10 6.32 0.44 -15.77
C SER A 10 5.85 0.38 -17.22
N SER A 11 6.73 0.75 -18.13
CA SER A 11 6.63 0.38 -19.55
C SER A 11 6.97 -1.10 -19.74
N ARG A 12 6.52 -1.71 -20.84
CA ARG A 12 6.92 -3.08 -21.22
C ARG A 12 8.42 -3.13 -21.48
N GLY A 13 9.06 -4.24 -21.11
CA GLY A 13 10.50 -4.45 -21.31
C GLY A 13 11.38 -3.61 -20.38
N VAL A 14 10.84 -3.18 -19.24
CA VAL A 14 11.64 -2.43 -18.25
C VAL A 14 12.81 -3.29 -17.78
N ARG A 15 13.99 -2.70 -17.63
CA ARG A 15 15.17 -3.43 -17.17
C ARG A 15 15.15 -3.53 -15.66
N ALA A 16 15.52 -4.69 -15.11
CA ALA A 16 15.64 -4.88 -13.66
C ALA A 16 16.55 -3.82 -13.00
N ALA A 17 17.64 -3.43 -13.66
CA ALA A 17 18.53 -2.37 -13.17
C ALA A 17 17.83 -1.00 -13.03
N ALA A 18 16.89 -0.66 -13.91
CA ALA A 18 16.12 0.58 -13.80
C ALA A 18 15.14 0.54 -12.62
N VAL A 19 14.50 -0.62 -12.38
CA VAL A 19 13.63 -0.86 -11.22
C VAL A 19 14.43 -0.74 -9.93
N TRP A 20 15.58 -1.41 -9.85
CA TRP A 20 16.49 -1.34 -8.72
C TRP A 20 16.97 0.09 -8.43
N SER A 21 17.33 0.84 -9.47
CA SER A 21 17.74 2.23 -9.33
C SER A 21 16.61 3.07 -8.76
N ALA A 22 15.38 2.92 -9.26
CA ALA A 22 14.24 3.67 -8.76
C ALA A 22 13.88 3.30 -7.31
N LEU A 23 13.95 2.02 -6.94
CA LEU A 23 13.75 1.57 -5.55
C LEU A 23 14.75 2.19 -4.59
N ARG A 24 16.05 2.13 -4.91
CA ARG A 24 17.11 2.72 -4.08
C ARG A 24 16.98 4.23 -3.94
N SER A 25 16.48 4.91 -4.97
CA SER A 25 16.18 6.35 -4.89
C SER A 25 14.95 6.65 -4.04
N ALA A 26 13.92 5.79 -4.05
CA ALA A 26 12.71 5.97 -3.27
C ALA A 26 12.89 5.65 -1.80
N VAL A 27 13.65 4.60 -1.49
CA VAL A 27 13.94 4.14 -0.13
C VAL A 27 15.43 3.86 -0.03
N PRO A 28 16.25 4.81 0.46
CA PRO A 28 17.70 4.62 0.57
C PRO A 28 18.09 3.46 1.47
N ASP A 29 17.32 3.23 2.54
CA ASP A 29 17.41 2.08 3.42
C ASP A 29 16.21 1.17 3.14
N LEU A 30 16.35 0.32 2.12
CA LEU A 30 15.34 -0.69 1.74
C LEU A 30 15.20 -1.69 2.89
N GLY A 31 14.41 -1.32 3.89
CA GLY A 31 13.96 -2.20 4.96
C GLY A 31 13.13 -3.38 4.42
N ALA A 32 12.50 -4.13 5.32
CA ALA A 32 11.66 -5.25 4.90
C ALA A 32 10.49 -4.77 4.03
N ILE A 33 10.53 -5.12 2.74
CA ILE A 33 9.39 -4.95 1.83
C ILE A 33 8.45 -6.13 2.08
N THR A 34 7.28 -5.86 2.63
CA THR A 34 6.26 -6.85 2.94
C THR A 34 5.53 -7.32 1.68
N ALA A 35 5.34 -6.43 0.70
CA ALA A 35 4.66 -6.75 -0.55
C ALA A 35 4.94 -5.72 -1.66
N PHE A 36 4.73 -6.15 -2.90
CA PHE A 36 4.68 -5.31 -4.07
C PHE A 36 3.26 -5.23 -4.65
N GLY A 37 2.90 -4.11 -5.27
CA GLY A 37 1.65 -3.94 -6.00
C GLY A 37 1.89 -3.43 -7.42
N THR A 38 1.15 -3.93 -8.40
CA THR A 38 1.13 -3.38 -9.76
C THR A 38 -0.21 -3.60 -10.46
N ILE A 39 -0.31 -3.18 -11.71
CA ILE A 39 -1.46 -3.45 -12.58
C ILE A 39 -1.35 -4.85 -13.22
N ASP A 40 -2.48 -5.53 -13.36
CA ASP A 40 -2.61 -6.89 -13.89
C ASP A 40 -1.77 -7.21 -15.15
N ARG A 41 -1.75 -6.31 -16.14
CA ARG A 41 -0.96 -6.40 -17.38
C ARG A 41 0.55 -6.34 -17.20
N ARG A 42 1.04 -6.26 -15.95
CA ARG A 42 2.46 -6.31 -15.57
C ARG A 42 2.82 -7.51 -14.69
N ARG A 43 1.87 -8.43 -14.46
CA ARG A 43 2.09 -9.66 -13.69
C ARG A 43 3.34 -10.43 -14.14
N ASP A 44 3.54 -10.54 -15.45
CA ASP A 44 4.61 -11.35 -16.04
C ASP A 44 5.80 -10.50 -16.56
N GLU A 45 5.89 -9.23 -16.17
CA GLU A 45 6.95 -8.32 -16.66
C GLU A 45 8.32 -8.75 -16.10
N PRO A 46 9.26 -9.27 -16.93
CA PRO A 46 10.48 -9.91 -16.42
C PRO A 46 11.38 -8.99 -15.60
N GLY A 47 11.43 -7.70 -15.97
CA GLY A 47 12.21 -6.71 -15.24
C GLY A 47 11.71 -6.45 -13.83
N LEU A 48 10.39 -6.49 -13.61
CA LEU A 48 9.81 -6.38 -12.26
C LEU A 48 10.05 -7.65 -11.47
N LEU A 49 9.76 -8.81 -12.08
CA LEU A 49 9.88 -10.12 -11.42
C LEU A 49 11.31 -10.46 -11.00
N ALA A 50 12.32 -9.98 -11.72
CA ALA A 50 13.71 -10.12 -11.29
C ALA A 50 13.95 -9.46 -9.92
N VAL A 51 13.51 -8.22 -9.75
CA VAL A 51 13.70 -7.45 -8.51
C VAL A 51 12.83 -7.98 -7.37
N ILE A 52 11.58 -8.34 -7.66
CA ILE A 52 10.65 -8.87 -6.65
C ILE A 52 11.16 -10.19 -6.06
N ARG A 53 11.70 -11.08 -6.90
CA ARG A 53 12.27 -12.35 -6.45
C ARG A 53 13.49 -12.16 -5.54
N ASP A 54 14.35 -11.19 -5.85
CA ASP A 54 15.50 -10.86 -5.01
C ASP A 54 15.08 -10.39 -3.60
N HIS A 55 13.90 -9.77 -3.47
CA HIS A 55 13.33 -9.37 -2.17
C HIS A 55 12.52 -10.48 -1.47
N GLY A 56 12.09 -11.52 -2.17
CA GLY A 56 11.30 -12.62 -1.60
C GLY A 56 9.88 -12.23 -1.15
N ALA A 57 9.36 -11.08 -1.58
CA ALA A 57 8.04 -10.59 -1.21
C ALA A 57 6.97 -10.89 -2.28
N PRO A 58 5.69 -11.09 -1.90
CA PRO A 58 4.61 -11.33 -2.85
C PRO A 58 4.33 -10.12 -3.76
N LEU A 59 3.86 -10.40 -4.98
CA LEU A 59 3.34 -9.41 -5.92
C LEU A 59 1.82 -9.49 -6.01
N HIS A 60 1.15 -8.40 -5.66
CA HIS A 60 -0.27 -8.19 -5.88
C HIS A 60 -0.51 -7.48 -7.21
N CYS A 61 -1.49 -7.96 -7.97
CA CYS A 61 -1.83 -7.46 -9.30
C CYS A 61 -3.30 -7.04 -9.32
N TYR A 62 -3.55 -5.78 -9.62
CA TYR A 62 -4.90 -5.20 -9.60
C TYR A 62 -5.38 -4.84 -11.01
N PRO A 63 -6.67 -5.01 -11.33
CA PRO A 63 -7.22 -4.52 -12.59
C PRO A 63 -7.26 -2.99 -12.60
N ALA A 64 -7.28 -2.40 -13.80
CA ALA A 64 -7.30 -0.95 -13.97
C ALA A 64 -8.47 -0.26 -13.26
N ALA A 65 -9.66 -0.89 -13.24
CA ALA A 65 -10.85 -0.34 -12.61
C ALA A 65 -10.70 -0.19 -11.09
N GLU A 66 -10.08 -1.16 -10.41
CA GLU A 66 -9.82 -1.08 -8.97
C GLU A 66 -8.80 0.02 -8.66
N LEU A 67 -7.74 0.12 -9.47
CA LEU A 67 -6.72 1.15 -9.30
C LEU A 67 -7.27 2.57 -9.53
N ASP A 68 -8.19 2.75 -10.48
CA ASP A 68 -8.78 4.07 -10.76
C ASP A 68 -9.78 4.53 -9.69
N ALA A 69 -10.35 3.59 -8.93
CA ALA A 69 -11.21 3.86 -7.78
C ALA A 69 -10.45 4.27 -6.51
N VAL A 70 -9.11 4.23 -6.52
CA VAL A 70 -8.29 4.65 -5.37
C VAL A 70 -8.12 6.16 -5.39
N ASP A 71 -8.55 6.81 -4.31
CA ASP A 71 -8.16 8.19 -4.03
C ASP A 71 -6.65 8.25 -3.73
N VAL A 72 -5.90 8.77 -4.70
CA VAL A 72 -4.46 8.99 -4.58
C VAL A 72 -4.18 10.47 -4.31
N PRO A 73 -3.25 10.80 -3.38
CA PRO A 73 -2.97 12.18 -3.00
C PRO A 73 -2.31 12.99 -4.13
N HIS A 74 -1.65 12.35 -5.11
CA HIS A 74 -0.96 13.03 -6.20
C HIS A 74 -1.29 12.40 -7.56
N PRO A 75 -2.49 12.64 -8.12
CA PRO A 75 -2.85 12.13 -9.43
C PRO A 75 -1.83 12.58 -10.51
N SER A 76 -1.55 11.70 -11.46
CA SER A 76 -0.77 11.95 -12.68
C SER A 76 -1.74 12.43 -13.74
N GLU A 77 -1.32 13.42 -14.53
CA GLU A 77 -2.12 13.84 -15.68
C GLU A 77 -2.32 12.66 -16.64
N PRO A 78 -3.54 12.47 -17.19
CA PRO A 78 -3.79 11.45 -18.19
C PRO A 78 -2.94 11.74 -19.45
N VAL A 79 -1.92 10.92 -19.70
CA VAL A 79 -1.23 10.93 -20.99
C VAL A 79 -2.23 10.40 -22.03
N ARG A 80 -2.57 11.22 -23.03
CA ARG A 80 -3.44 10.82 -24.14
C ARG A 80 -2.94 9.50 -24.75
N GLY A 81 -3.80 8.48 -24.75
CA GLY A 81 -3.58 7.24 -25.49
C GLY A 81 -3.12 6.01 -24.71
N HIS A 82 -2.97 6.06 -23.39
CA HIS A 82 -2.79 4.86 -22.57
C HIS A 82 -3.77 4.84 -21.38
N VAL A 83 -4.38 3.68 -21.17
CA VAL A 83 -5.54 3.43 -20.29
C VAL A 83 -5.31 3.89 -18.83
N GLY A 84 -5.94 5.01 -18.46
CA GLY A 84 -7.01 5.03 -17.45
C GLY A 84 -6.68 4.68 -16.00
N THR A 85 -5.61 5.23 -15.41
CA THR A 85 -5.48 5.29 -13.94
C THR A 85 -4.70 6.53 -13.53
N ARG A 86 -5.19 7.26 -12.53
CA ARG A 86 -4.54 8.48 -12.02
C ARG A 86 -3.15 8.25 -11.39
N SER A 87 -2.73 7.05 -11.02
CA SER A 87 -1.29 6.70 -10.85
C SER A 87 -1.22 5.23 -10.50
N VAL A 88 -0.78 4.36 -11.42
CA VAL A 88 -0.70 2.90 -11.14
C VAL A 88 0.13 2.63 -9.89
N ALA A 89 1.28 3.29 -9.75
CA ALA A 89 2.19 3.03 -8.64
C ALA A 89 1.56 3.42 -7.29
N GLU A 90 0.99 4.61 -7.16
CA GLU A 90 0.39 5.06 -5.89
C GLU A 90 -0.85 4.23 -5.53
N ALA A 91 -1.73 4.00 -6.51
CA ALA A 91 -2.94 3.21 -6.31
C ALA A 91 -2.59 1.78 -5.90
N ALA A 92 -1.60 1.16 -6.54
CA ALA A 92 -1.19 -0.21 -6.24
C ALA A 92 -0.50 -0.31 -4.87
N ALA A 93 0.29 0.69 -4.46
CA ALA A 93 0.88 0.74 -3.11
C ALA A 93 -0.23 0.82 -2.03
N LEU A 94 -1.22 1.68 -2.24
CA LEU A 94 -2.32 1.86 -1.29
C LEU A 94 -3.27 0.65 -1.23
N LEU A 95 -3.59 0.02 -2.37
CA LEU A 95 -4.42 -1.19 -2.38
C LEU A 95 -3.71 -2.36 -1.70
N ALA A 96 -2.43 -2.61 -2.03
CA ALA A 96 -1.66 -3.65 -1.37
C ALA A 96 -1.54 -3.39 0.14
N ALA A 97 -1.38 -2.14 0.57
CA ALA A 97 -1.42 -1.81 1.99
C ALA A 97 -2.80 -2.05 2.62
N ARG A 98 -3.91 -1.75 1.91
CA ARG A 98 -5.28 -1.99 2.39
C ARG A 98 -5.61 -3.48 2.52
N ASP A 99 -5.12 -4.31 1.60
CA ASP A 99 -5.24 -5.76 1.65
C ASP A 99 -4.47 -6.34 2.83
N LEU A 100 -3.36 -5.68 3.19
CA LEU A 100 -2.60 -5.91 4.43
C LEU A 100 -3.16 -5.13 5.63
N GLY A 101 -4.43 -4.71 5.60
CA GLY A 101 -5.12 -4.16 6.77
C GLY A 101 -4.91 -2.67 7.05
N GLY A 102 -4.13 -1.97 6.23
CA GLY A 102 -4.02 -0.50 6.27
C GLY A 102 -2.61 0.01 6.06
N GLY A 103 -2.48 1.16 5.39
CA GLY A 103 -1.22 1.87 5.23
C GLY A 103 -1.41 3.25 4.61
N SER A 104 -0.34 4.05 4.65
CA SER A 104 -0.30 5.41 4.10
C SER A 104 0.92 5.58 3.22
N LEU A 105 0.78 6.33 2.12
CA LEU A 105 1.91 6.71 1.28
C LEU A 105 2.92 7.54 2.10
N ILE A 106 4.16 7.08 2.11
CA ILE A 106 5.32 7.78 2.69
C ILE A 106 6.26 8.31 1.61
N VAL A 107 6.25 7.67 0.42
CA VAL A 107 6.93 8.15 -0.77
C VAL A 107 5.89 8.22 -1.89
N PRO A 108 5.48 9.44 -2.30
CA PRO A 108 4.66 9.65 -3.50
C PRO A 108 5.35 9.13 -4.76
N LYS A 109 4.72 9.28 -5.93
CA LYS A 109 5.31 8.79 -7.18
C LYS A 109 6.74 9.33 -7.39
N LEU A 110 7.69 8.41 -7.51
CA LEU A 110 9.06 8.67 -7.96
C LEU A 110 9.23 8.05 -9.34
N ARG A 111 9.48 8.90 -10.34
CA ARG A 111 9.66 8.48 -11.73
C ARG A 111 11.13 8.16 -12.00
N GLY A 112 11.40 6.92 -12.39
CA GLY A 112 12.69 6.47 -12.91
C GLY A 112 12.66 6.25 -14.43
N GLU A 113 13.72 5.62 -14.95
CA GLU A 113 13.81 5.23 -16.36
C GLU A 113 12.80 4.11 -16.67
N HIS A 114 11.72 4.43 -17.39
CA HIS A 114 10.65 3.48 -17.76
C HIS A 114 9.93 2.78 -16.59
N VAL A 115 10.11 3.26 -15.36
CA VAL A 115 9.48 2.76 -14.14
C VAL A 115 9.02 3.93 -13.27
N THR A 116 8.00 3.71 -12.46
CA THR A 116 7.52 4.63 -11.43
C THR A 116 7.30 3.81 -10.18
N VAL A 117 7.80 4.31 -9.06
CA VAL A 117 7.73 3.68 -7.74
C VAL A 117 6.90 4.58 -6.83
N ALA A 118 6.08 3.99 -5.98
CA ALA A 118 5.48 4.66 -4.82
C ALA A 118 5.59 3.73 -3.61
N VAL A 119 5.67 4.28 -2.40
CA VAL A 119 5.89 3.48 -1.19
C VAL A 119 4.87 3.87 -0.13
N ALA A 120 4.20 2.86 0.40
CA ALA A 120 3.35 2.99 1.57
C ALA A 120 4.00 2.31 2.77
N ALA A 121 3.87 2.92 3.94
CA ALA A 121 4.16 2.24 5.21
C ALA A 121 2.85 1.62 5.72
N LEU A 122 2.92 0.38 6.18
CA LEU A 122 1.79 -0.24 6.85
C LEU A 122 1.50 0.49 8.17
N HIS A 123 0.22 0.54 8.52
CA HIS A 123 -0.19 1.06 9.82
C HIS A 123 0.14 0.04 10.90
N PRO A 124 0.55 0.47 12.10
CA PRO A 124 0.77 -0.45 13.22
C PRO A 124 -0.50 -1.21 13.63
N LEU A 125 -1.67 -0.69 13.27
CA LEU A 125 -2.96 -1.30 13.53
C LEU A 125 -3.58 -1.76 12.21
N SER A 126 -4.02 -3.02 12.17
CA SER A 126 -4.70 -3.64 11.04
C SER A 126 -6.15 -3.96 11.41
N ILE A 127 -7.08 -3.68 10.49
CA ILE A 127 -8.51 -4.03 10.64
C ILE A 127 -8.95 -4.89 9.46
N SER A 128 -9.29 -6.14 9.74
CA SER A 128 -9.66 -7.14 8.73
C SER A 128 -11.10 -6.98 8.23
N SER A 129 -11.46 -7.79 7.23
CA SER A 129 -12.84 -7.89 6.71
C SER A 129 -13.82 -8.54 7.69
N ALA A 130 -13.35 -9.13 8.79
CA ALA A 130 -14.23 -9.66 9.84
C ALA A 130 -14.89 -8.54 10.68
N CYS A 131 -14.47 -7.28 10.50
CA CYS A 131 -15.03 -6.15 11.23
C CYS A 131 -16.53 -5.97 10.93
N THR A 132 -17.34 -5.91 11.98
CA THR A 132 -18.80 -5.70 11.89
C THR A 132 -19.22 -4.23 12.04
N ALA A 133 -18.26 -3.31 12.07
CA ALA A 133 -18.48 -1.87 12.29
C ALA A 133 -19.24 -1.52 13.60
N CYS A 134 -19.14 -2.36 14.64
CA CYS A 134 -19.84 -2.16 15.94
C CYS A 134 -19.40 -0.91 16.73
N GLY A 135 -18.26 -0.35 16.36
CA GLY A 135 -17.73 0.88 16.93
C GLY A 135 -17.05 0.79 18.29
N ALA A 136 -16.85 -0.42 18.83
CA ALA A 136 -16.20 -0.62 20.14
C ALA A 136 -14.80 0.01 20.20
N CYS A 137 -13.99 -0.23 19.18
CA CYS A 137 -12.63 0.32 19.09
C CYS A 137 -12.60 1.86 19.02
N LEU A 138 -13.63 2.51 18.44
CA LEU A 138 -13.71 3.97 18.40
C LEU A 138 -13.97 4.59 19.77
N ARG A 139 -14.72 3.88 20.62
CA ARG A 139 -15.07 4.36 21.97
C ARG A 139 -13.93 4.16 22.97
N THR A 140 -13.13 3.10 22.80
CA THR A 140 -12.01 2.84 23.71
C THR A 140 -10.77 3.67 23.38
N CYS A 141 -10.46 3.89 22.09
CA CYS A 141 -9.16 4.41 21.68
C CYS A 141 -8.82 5.77 22.34
N PRO A 142 -7.82 5.84 23.24
CA PRO A 142 -7.53 7.04 24.02
C PRO A 142 -7.02 8.19 23.14
N GLU A 143 -6.24 7.86 22.12
CA GLU A 143 -5.67 8.83 21.16
C GLU A 143 -6.68 9.28 20.10
N HIS A 144 -7.87 8.67 20.09
CA HIS A 144 -8.85 8.84 19.03
C HIS A 144 -8.18 8.62 17.65
N ALA A 145 -7.39 7.56 17.52
CA ALA A 145 -6.73 7.19 16.27
C ALA A 145 -7.67 6.54 15.27
N LEU A 146 -8.88 6.13 15.67
CA LEU A 146 -9.88 5.50 14.82
C LEU A 146 -11.00 6.48 14.46
N ARG A 147 -11.39 6.53 13.18
CA ARG A 147 -12.52 7.34 12.69
C ARG A 147 -13.58 6.46 12.03
N PRO A 148 -14.88 6.83 12.15
CA PRO A 148 -15.94 6.10 11.51
C PRO A 148 -15.83 6.19 9.99
N ALA A 149 -16.13 5.10 9.29
CA ALA A 149 -16.17 5.01 7.84
C ALA A 149 -17.13 3.90 7.40
N PRO A 150 -17.57 3.84 6.12
CA PRO A 150 -18.71 3.02 5.72
C PRO A 150 -18.58 1.50 5.90
N LEU A 151 -17.36 0.94 5.79
CA LEU A 151 -17.13 -0.51 5.90
C LEU A 151 -16.42 -0.88 7.21
N ARG A 152 -15.30 -0.24 7.48
CA ARG A 152 -14.50 -0.43 8.69
C ARG A 152 -13.85 0.88 9.09
N PRO A 153 -13.48 1.08 10.37
CA PRO A 153 -12.87 2.33 10.82
C PRO A 153 -11.59 2.64 10.03
N VAL A 154 -11.34 3.93 9.81
CA VAL A 154 -10.07 4.41 9.24
C VAL A 154 -9.11 4.73 10.38
N VAL A 155 -7.88 4.23 10.27
CA VAL A 155 -6.80 4.51 11.22
C VAL A 155 -6.09 5.79 10.82
N ILE A 156 -6.02 6.75 11.73
CA ILE A 156 -5.13 7.91 11.67
C ILE A 156 -3.79 7.45 12.26
N ALA A 157 -2.94 6.88 11.41
CA ALA A 157 -1.70 6.23 11.84
C ALA A 157 -0.78 7.13 12.68
N THR A 158 -0.76 8.43 12.40
CA THR A 158 0.05 9.42 13.16
C THR A 158 -0.42 9.62 14.59
N ARG A 159 -1.60 9.12 14.97
CA ARG A 159 -2.13 9.15 16.35
C ARG A 159 -2.11 7.78 17.03
N CYS A 160 -1.88 6.70 16.29
CA CYS A 160 -1.87 5.37 16.87
C CYS A 160 -0.59 5.15 17.65
N THR A 161 -0.69 4.99 18.97
CA THR A 161 0.43 4.67 19.87
C THR A 161 0.65 3.17 20.03
N SER A 162 -0.13 2.34 19.33
CA SER A 162 -0.09 0.87 19.42
C SER A 162 -0.33 0.33 20.85
N CYS A 163 -1.19 1.01 21.63
CA CYS A 163 -1.50 0.63 23.01
C CYS A 163 -2.30 -0.69 23.16
N GLY A 164 -2.92 -1.20 22.09
CA GLY A 164 -3.60 -2.50 22.07
C GLY A 164 -5.04 -2.52 22.57
N GLU A 165 -5.56 -1.43 23.14
CA GLU A 165 -6.91 -1.39 23.73
C GLU A 165 -8.04 -1.74 22.72
N CYS A 166 -7.84 -1.36 21.46
CA CYS A 166 -8.77 -1.68 20.38
C CYS A 166 -8.75 -3.15 19.94
N VAL A 167 -7.65 -3.86 20.19
CA VAL A 167 -7.53 -5.32 20.00
C VAL A 167 -8.35 -6.02 21.08
N GLU A 168 -8.10 -5.66 22.35
CA GLU A 168 -8.76 -6.26 23.52
C GLU A 168 -10.29 -6.11 23.48
N ILE A 169 -10.80 -4.96 23.02
CA ILE A 169 -12.24 -4.71 23.00
C ILE A 169 -12.94 -5.28 21.75
N CYS A 170 -12.21 -5.84 20.78
CA CYS A 170 -12.81 -6.26 19.52
C CYS A 170 -13.60 -7.56 19.70
N PRO A 171 -14.94 -7.56 19.54
CA PRO A 171 -15.74 -8.76 19.81
C PRO A 171 -15.61 -9.85 18.73
N THR A 172 -14.90 -9.59 17.65
CA THR A 172 -14.75 -10.49 16.49
C THR A 172 -13.29 -10.69 16.09
N ASP A 173 -12.34 -10.30 16.96
CA ASP A 173 -10.90 -10.39 16.70
C ASP A 173 -10.46 -9.78 15.36
N ALA A 174 -11.21 -8.77 14.88
CA ALA A 174 -10.98 -8.14 13.59
C ALA A 174 -9.85 -7.11 13.61
N VAL A 175 -9.33 -6.76 14.80
CA VAL A 175 -8.32 -5.73 15.01
C VAL A 175 -7.04 -6.38 15.53
N THR A 176 -5.91 -6.13 14.88
CA THR A 176 -4.59 -6.66 15.29
C THR A 176 -3.52 -5.57 15.25
N LEU A 177 -2.47 -5.71 16.08
CA LEU A 177 -1.27 -4.88 16.01
C LEU A 177 -0.17 -5.58 15.19
N ARG A 178 0.66 -4.78 14.52
CA ARG A 178 1.87 -5.16 13.79
C ARG A 178 3.09 -4.63 14.57
N ASP A 179 4.09 -5.47 14.77
CA ASP A 179 5.33 -5.18 15.52
C ASP A 179 6.42 -4.49 14.67
#